data_AF-A0A3E1E1H7-F1
#
_entry.id   AF-A0A3E1E1H7-F1
#
_cell.length_a   1.000
_cell.length_b   1.000
_cell.length_c   1.000
_cell.angle_alpha   90.00
_cell.angle_beta   90.00
_cell.angle_gamma   90.00
#
_symmetry.space_group_name_H-M   'P 1'
#
loop_
_entity.id
_entity.type
_entity.pdbx_description
1 polymer ?
#
loop_
_entity_poly.entity_id
_entity_poly.type
_entity_poly.pdbx_seq_one_letter_code
_entity_poly.pdbx_strand_id
1 'polypeptide(L)'
;MRYFLLMGGFAGFAVVMIASLYAGNRPATALRDASIGLFVGGFLFRMLHAAYLAGIKGCIADRLKVGRNVDNSDDLEGPRRA
;
A
#
# COMPACT_ATOMS: atom_id res chain seq x y z
N MET A 1 0.46 6.59 11.05
CA MET A 1 -0.28 5.83 10.02
C MET A 1 -1.81 5.75 10.25
N ARG A 2 -2.45 6.65 11.01
CA ARG A 2 -3.90 6.53 11.36
C ARG A 2 -4.86 7.08 10.29
N TYR A 3 -4.43 8.06 9.49
CA TYR A 3 -5.32 8.77 8.56
C TYR A 3 -5.49 8.10 7.19
N PHE A 4 -4.63 7.15 6.83
CA PHE A 4 -4.68 6.52 5.50
C PHE A 4 -5.92 5.67 5.28
N LEU A 5 -6.41 4.99 6.31
CA LEU A 5 -7.67 4.25 6.23
C LEU A 5 -8.86 5.19 6.03
N LEU A 6 -8.82 6.32 6.73
CA LEU A 6 -9.88 7.33 6.69
C LEU A 6 -9.91 8.03 5.34
N MET A 7 -8.74 8.39 4.79
CA MET A 7 -8.60 8.98 3.46
C MET A 7 -8.98 8.01 2.34
N GLY A 8 -8.56 6.73 2.43
CA GLY A 8 -8.91 5.72 1.44
C GLY A 8 -10.41 5.38 1.44
N GLY A 9 -11.02 5.26 2.62
CA GLY A 9 -12.46 5.08 2.76
C GLY A 9 -13.25 6.29 2.27
N PHE A 10 -12.84 7.50 2.64
CA PHE A 10 -13.49 8.75 2.21
C PHE A 10 -13.40 8.96 0.69
N ALA A 11 -12.25 8.67 0.09
CA ALA A 11 -12.09 8.72 -1.36
C ALA A 11 -12.99 7.71 -2.07
N GLY A 12 -13.06 6.46 -1.58
CA GLY A 12 -13.96 5.43 -2.11
C GLY A 12 -15.43 5.81 -1.99
N PHE A 13 -15.84 6.41 -0.87
CA PHE A 13 -17.18 6.93 -0.67
C PHE A 13 -17.50 8.06 -1.65
N ALA A 14 -16.62 9.06 -1.77
CA ALA A 14 -16.84 10.21 -2.63
C ALA A 14 -17.00 9.78 -4.11
N VAL A 15 -16.15 8.89 -4.60
CA VAL A 15 -16.22 8.41 -6.00
C VAL A 15 -17.53 7.66 -6.27
N VAL A 16 -17.94 6.76 -5.38
CA VAL A 16 -19.17 5.98 -5.56
C VAL A 16 -20.42 6.84 -5.39
N MET A 17 -20.39 7.82 -4.48
CA MET A 17 -21.50 8.74 -4.26
C MET A 17 -21.70 9.68 -5.47
N ILE A 18 -20.62 10.20 -6.06
CA ILE A 18 -20.66 10.97 -7.31
C ILE A 18 -21.16 10.11 -8.47
N ALA A 19 -20.64 8.89 -8.62
CA ALA A 19 -21.06 7.98 -9.69
C ALA A 19 -22.56 7.60 -9.59
N SER A 20 -23.05 7.36 -8.37
CA SER A 20 -24.44 6.98 -8.14
C SER A 20 -25.42 8.16 -8.29
N LEU A 21 -24.98 9.39 -7.92
CA LEU A 21 -25.72 10.62 -8.24
C LEU A 21 -25.77 10.89 -9.75
N TYR A 22 -24.66 10.67 -10.46
CA TYR A 22 -24.60 10.85 -11.91
C TYR A 22 -25.49 9.84 -12.66
N ALA A 23 -25.71 8.66 -12.10
CA ALA A 23 -26.61 7.64 -12.65
C ALA A 23 -28.11 7.98 -12.47
N GLY A 24 -28.45 9.10 -11.83
CA GLY A 24 -29.85 9.51 -11.59
C GLY A 24 -30.60 8.59 -10.61
N ASN A 25 -29.86 7.81 -9.81
CA ASN A 25 -30.43 6.83 -8.90
C ASN A 25 -31.06 7.51 -7.67
N ARG A 26 -32.08 6.86 -7.08
CA ARG A 26 -32.70 7.36 -5.84
C ARG A 26 -31.62 7.54 -4.76
N PRO A 27 -31.67 8.63 -3.97
CA PRO A 27 -30.63 8.94 -3.00
C PRO A 27 -30.44 7.84 -1.94
N ALA A 28 -31.50 7.11 -1.61
CA ALA A 28 -31.43 5.95 -0.71
C ALA A 28 -30.56 4.80 -1.26
N THR A 29 -30.62 4.54 -2.57
CA THR A 29 -29.80 3.52 -3.23
C THR A 29 -28.36 4.00 -3.37
N ALA A 30 -28.17 5.28 -3.69
CA ALA A 30 -26.85 5.90 -3.78
C ALA A 30 -26.10 5.90 -2.45
N LEU A 31 -26.80 6.13 -1.33
CA LEU A 31 -26.20 6.06 0.01
C LEU A 31 -25.71 4.64 0.34
N ARG A 32 -26.48 3.63 -0.07
CA ARG A 32 -26.16 2.22 0.16
C ARG A 32 -24.94 1.81 -0.67
N ASP A 33 -24.90 2.17 -1.94
CA ASP A 33 -23.72 1.95 -2.79
C ASP A 33 -22.49 2.69 -2.26
N ALA A 34 -22.63 3.95 -1.85
CA ALA A 34 -21.53 4.73 -1.31
C ALA A 34 -20.97 4.11 -0.01
N SER A 35 -21.82 3.56 0.84
CA SER A 35 -21.39 2.85 2.06
C SER A 35 -20.59 1.58 1.75
N ILE A 36 -20.97 0.83 0.70
CA ILE A 36 -20.20 -0.31 0.20
C ILE A 36 -18.87 0.17 -0.40
N GLY A 37 -18.90 1.26 -1.18
CA GLY A 37 -17.71 1.93 -1.74
C GLY A 37 -16.72 2.40 -0.67
N LEU A 38 -17.20 2.87 0.47
CA LEU A 38 -16.37 3.23 1.63
C LEU A 38 -15.66 2.01 2.22
N PHE A 39 -16.38 0.90 2.42
CA PHE A 39 -15.80 -0.34 2.93
C PHE A 39 -14.78 -0.94 1.97
N VAL A 40 -15.14 -1.05 0.68
CA VAL A 40 -14.26 -1.58 -0.35
C VAL A 40 -13.03 -0.68 -0.52
N GLY A 41 -13.22 0.62 -0.64
CA GLY A 41 -12.13 1.60 -0.80
C GLY A 41 -11.19 1.64 0.40
N GLY A 42 -11.73 1.64 1.62
CA GLY A 42 -10.94 1.57 2.85
C GLY A 42 -10.16 0.26 3.00
N PHE A 43 -10.77 -0.87 2.61
CA PHE A 43 -10.13 -2.19 2.69
C PHE A 43 -9.02 -2.37 1.64
N LEU A 44 -9.27 -1.96 0.39
CA LEU A 44 -8.27 -1.97 -0.68
C LEU A 44 -7.06 -1.11 -0.29
N PHE A 45 -7.31 0.09 0.23
CA PHE A 45 -6.25 1.00 0.62
C PHE A 45 -5.43 0.45 1.80
N ARG A 46 -6.06 -0.27 2.73
CA ARG A 46 -5.37 -0.97 3.82
C ARG A 46 -4.48 -2.10 3.31
N MET A 47 -4.98 -2.93 2.38
CA MET A 47 -4.24 -4.01 1.76
C MET A 47 -3.06 -3.49 0.93
N LEU A 48 -3.28 -2.45 0.13
CA LEU A 48 -2.24 -1.81 -0.67
C LEU A 48 -1.13 -1.22 0.22
N HIS A 49 -1.50 -0.57 1.31
CA HIS A 49 -0.54 -0.02 2.27
C HIS A 49 0.26 -1.13 2.98
N ALA A 50 -0.38 -2.25 3.35
CA ALA A 50 0.30 -3.40 3.92
C ALA A 50 1.29 -4.04 2.94
N ALA A 51 0.88 -4.19 1.67
CA ALA A 51 1.73 -4.70 0.59
C ALA A 51 2.90 -3.74 0.30
N TYR A 52 2.65 -2.44 0.29
CA TYR A 52 3.68 -1.42 0.11
C TYR A 52 4.72 -1.42 1.23
N LEU A 53 4.29 -1.52 2.49
CA LEU A 53 5.23 -1.68 3.62
C LEU A 53 6.02 -2.99 3.56
N ALA A 54 5.37 -4.09 3.13
CA ALA A 54 6.05 -5.36 2.95
C ALA A 54 7.10 -5.28 1.83
N GLY A 55 6.78 -4.61 0.72
CA GLY A 55 7.70 -4.35 -0.39
C GLY A 55 8.89 -3.48 0.01
N ILE A 56 8.65 -2.36 0.72
CA ILE A 56 9.74 -1.50 1.22
C ILE A 56 10.63 -2.25 2.20
N LYS A 57 10.05 -2.98 3.16
CA LYS A 57 10.83 -3.79 4.09
C LYS A 57 11.64 -4.86 3.36
N GLY A 58 11.07 -5.46 2.32
CA GLY A 58 11.77 -6.39 1.42
C GLY A 58 12.96 -5.74 0.74
N CYS A 59 12.78 -4.60 0.07
CA CYS A 59 13.88 -3.90 -0.62
C CYS A 59 14.97 -3.39 0.33
N ILE A 60 14.61 -2.95 1.54
CA ILE A 60 15.58 -2.52 2.55
C ILE A 60 16.35 -3.73 3.10
N ALA A 61 15.67 -4.83 3.39
CA ALA A 61 16.30 -6.06 3.86
C ALA A 61 17.23 -6.65 2.79
N ASP A 62 16.84 -6.58 1.52
CA ASP A 62 17.65 -7.07 0.40
C ASP A 62 18.91 -6.22 0.21
N ARG A 63 18.82 -4.89 0.28
CA ARG A 63 20.01 -4.02 0.26
C ARG A 63 20.95 -4.23 1.44
N LEU A 64 20.42 -4.44 2.65
CA LEU A 64 21.23 -4.76 3.82
C LEU A 64 21.93 -6.12 3.72
N LYS A 65 21.27 -7.10 3.08
CA LYS A 65 21.83 -8.44 2.86
C LYS A 65 22.89 -8.43 1.76
N VAL A 66 22.68 -7.67 0.69
CA VAL A 66 23.66 -7.46 -0.38
C VAL A 66 24.90 -6.73 0.15
N GLY A 67 24.74 -5.64 0.91
CA GLY A 67 25.88 -4.92 1.50
C GLY A 67 26.72 -5.79 2.44
N ARG A 68 26.09 -6.66 3.24
CA ARG A 68 26.80 -7.58 4.14
C ARG A 68 27.55 -8.69 3.40
N ASN A 69 27.03 -9.18 2.27
CA ASN A 69 27.71 -10.19 1.46
C ASN A 69 28.92 -9.61 0.72
N VAL A 70 28.87 -8.34 0.29
CA VAL A 70 30.01 -7.65 -0.33
C VAL A 70 31.14 -7.48 0.69
N ASP A 71 30.84 -6.97 1.88
CA ASP A 71 31.81 -6.80 2.98
C ASP A 71 32.51 -8.12 3.35
N ASN A 72 31.75 -9.22 3.44
CA ASN A 72 32.30 -10.55 3.72
C ASN A 72 33.11 -11.15 2.54
N SER A 73 32.99 -10.62 1.32
CA SER A 73 33.77 -11.06 0.15
C SER A 73 35.14 -10.39 0.11
N ASP A 74 35.21 -9.12 0.50
CA ASP A 74 36.45 -8.34 0.51
C ASP A 74 37.42 -8.82 1.61
N ASP A 75 36.90 -9.35 2.72
CA ASP A 75 37.70 -9.99 3.78
C ASP A 75 38.31 -11.33 3.35
N LEU A 76 37.74 -12.02 2.35
CA LEU A 76 38.27 -13.28 1.81
C LEU A 76 39.33 -13.07 0.71
N GLU A 77 39.43 -11.85 0.14
CA GLU A 77 40.47 -11.44 -0.80
C GLU A 77 41.59 -10.61 -0.14
N GLY A 78 41.82 -10.84 1.17
CA GLY A 78 43.07 -10.45 1.83
C GLY A 78 44.30 -10.95 1.04
N PRO A 79 45.38 -10.16 0.97
CA PRO A 79 46.34 -10.21 -0.12
C PRO A 79 47.03 -11.58 -0.19
N ARG A 80 46.81 -12.32 -1.29
CA ARG A 80 47.77 -13.33 -1.75
C ARG A 80 49.06 -12.61 -2.20
N ARG A 81 49.83 -12.14 -1.22
CA ARG A 81 51.25 -11.84 -1.37
C ARG A 81 52.02 -12.91 -0.61
N ALA A 82 52.39 -13.96 -1.34
CA ALA A 82 53.60 -14.75 -1.11
C ALA A 82 53.88 -15.51 -2.41
#